data_AF-A0A7K1BU31-F1
#
_entry.id   AF-A0A7K1BU31-F1
#
_cell.length_a   1.000
_cell.length_b   1.000
_cell.length_c   1.000
_cell.angle_alpha   90.00
_cell.angle_beta   90.00
_cell.angle_gamma   90.00
#
_symmetry.space_group_name_H-M   'P 1'
#
loop_
_entity.id
_entity.type
_entity.pdbx_description
1 polymer ?
#
loop_
_entity_poly.entity_id
_entity_poly.type
_entity_poly.pdbx_seq_one_letter_code
_entity_poly.pdbx_strand_id
1 'polypeptide(L)' 'MTRPQYEFDLEQRAAIAHRDKPLILQGATGTGKTVTLIEAAIDRVKNGANPDSILILA' A
#
# COMPACT_ATOMS: atom_id res chain seq x y z
N MET A 1 12.79 -6.69 -16.10
CA MET A 1 11.40 -6.23 -16.25
C MET A 1 11.22 -4.95 -15.44
N THR A 2 10.63 -3.91 -16.02
CA THR A 2 10.38 -2.64 -15.33
C THR A 2 9.02 -2.69 -14.63
N ARG A 3 8.96 -2.25 -13.37
CA ARG A 3 7.71 -2.19 -12.60
C ARG A 3 6.74 -1.19 -13.26
N PRO A 4 5.43 -1.49 -13.33
CA PRO A 4 4.45 -0.49 -13.75
C PRO A 4 4.49 0.72 -12.81
N GLN A 5 4.37 1.92 -13.37
CA GLN A 5 4.29 3.17 -12.63
C GLN A 5 2.82 3.54 -12.43
N TYR A 6 2.44 3.83 -11.19
CA TYR A 6 1.08 4.24 -10.82
C TYR A 6 1.09 5.68 -10.32
N GLU A 7 0.06 6.43 -10.67
CA GLU A 7 -0.25 7.71 -10.01
C GLU A 7 -1.22 7.47 -8.86
N PHE A 8 -0.98 8.15 -7.74
CA PHE A 8 -1.81 8.06 -6.54
C PHE A 8 -2.48 9.40 -6.26
N ASP A 9 -3.76 9.37 -5.90
CA ASP A 9 -4.44 10.53 -5.34
C ASP A 9 -3.98 10.80 -3.88
N LEU A 10 -4.55 11.84 -3.26
CA LEU A 10 -4.18 12.23 -1.89
C LEU A 10 -4.54 11.14 -0.85
N GLU A 11 -5.67 10.46 -1.02
CA GLU A 11 -6.13 9.44 -0.07
C GLU A 11 -5.26 8.19 -0.16
N GLN A 12 -4.91 7.77 -1.38
CA GLN A 12 -4.01 6.65 -1.64
C GLN A 12 -2.60 6.95 -1.11
N ARG A 13 -2.09 8.17 -1.26
CA ARG A 13 -0.81 8.59 -0.66
C ARG A 13 -0.86 8.54 0.86
N ALA A 14 -1.94 9.03 1.46
CA ALA A 14 -2.13 8.97 2.90
C ALA A 14 -2.20 7.52 3.40
N ALA A 15 -2.88 6.64 2.68
CA ALA A 15 -2.95 5.21 2.97
C ALA A 15 -1.57 4.53 2.90
N ILE A 16 -0.78 4.82 1.86
CA ILE A 16 0.58 4.29 1.69
C ILE A 16 1.48 4.71 2.86
N ALA A 17 1.42 5.99 3.24
CA ALA A 17 2.24 6.57 4.31
C ALA A 17 1.75 6.22 5.73
N HIS A 18 0.55 5.67 5.90
CA HIS A 18 -0.06 5.44 7.22
C HIS A 18 0.70 4.41 8.08
N ARG A 19 0.90 4.71 9.38
CA ARG A 19 1.64 3.90 10.35
C ARG A 19 0.95 3.86 11.73
N ASP A 20 1.48 3.01 12.61
CA ASP A 20 1.27 2.98 14.07
C ASP A 20 -0.13 2.67 14.61
N LYS A 21 -1.15 2.60 13.74
CA LYS A 21 -2.51 2.23 14.10
C LYS A 21 -3.22 1.46 12.97
N PRO A 22 -4.23 0.63 13.27
CA PRO A 22 -5.05 -0.01 12.24
C PRO A 22 -5.68 1.01 11.27
N LEU A 23 -5.87 0.61 10.02
CA LEU A 23 -6.47 1.43 8.96
C LEU A 23 -7.52 0.61 8.20
N ILE A 24 -8.68 1.21 7.96
CA ILE A 24 -9.70 0.66 7.06
C ILE A 24 -9.68 1.50 5.79
N LEU A 25 -9.40 0.86 4.65
CA LEU A 25 -9.47 1.48 3.33
C LEU A 25 -10.77 1.09 2.65
N GLN A 26 -11.62 2.07 2.39
CA GLN A 26 -12.90 1.89 1.70
C GLN A 26 -12.81 2.42 0.28
N GLY A 27 -13.47 1.74 -0.66
CA GLY A 27 -13.53 2.17 -2.05
C GLY A 27 -14.33 1.20 -2.91
N ALA A 28 -14.94 1.72 -3.98
CA ALA A 28 -15.65 0.91 -4.96
C ALA A 28 -14.72 -0.08 -5.68
N THR A 29 -15.29 -1.02 -6.44
CA THR A 29 -14.50 -1.91 -7.30
C THR A 29 -13.72 -1.09 -8.32
N GLY A 30 -12.45 -1.44 -8.56
CA GLY A 30 -11.59 -0.74 -9.53
C GLY A 30 -10.89 0.52 -9.02
N THR A 31 -11.09 0.96 -7.77
CA THR A 31 -10.44 2.18 -7.23
C THR A 31 -8.97 2.00 -6.82
N GLY A 32 -8.30 0.95 -7.27
CA GLY A 32 -6.88 0.74 -6.99
C GLY A 32 -6.55 0.21 -5.60
N LYS A 33 -7.52 -0.28 -4.80
CA LYS A 33 -7.29 -0.81 -3.44
C LYS A 33 -6.12 -1.80 -3.37
N THR A 34 -6.05 -2.75 -4.29
CA THR A 34 -4.97 -3.74 -4.37
C THR A 34 -3.62 -3.08 -4.63
N VAL A 35 -3.56 -2.14 -5.57
CA VAL A 35 -2.32 -1.40 -5.87
C VAL A 35 -1.88 -0.60 -4.66
N THR A 36 -2.78 0.14 -4.01
CA THR A 36 -2.50 0.90 -2.78
C THR A 36 -1.97 -0.01 -1.66
N LEU A 37 -2.56 -1.19 -1.46
CA LEU A 37 -2.10 -2.16 -0.44
C LEU A 37 -0.68 -2.66 -0.71
N ILE A 38 -0.39 -3.02 -1.97
CA ILE A 38 0.95 -3.50 -2.36
C ILE A 38 1.99 -2.38 -2.22
N GLU A 39 1.65 -1.15 -2.58
CA GLU A 39 2.54 0.00 -2.43
C GLU A 39 2.78 0.36 -0.97
N ALA A 40 1.78 0.22 -0.10
CA ALA A 40 1.93 0.38 1.34
C ALA A 40 2.89 -0.67 1.94
N ALA A 41 2.90 -1.90 1.43
CA ALA A 41 3.86 -2.93 1.83
C ALA A 41 5.28 -2.60 1.33
N ILE A 42 5.41 -2.16 0.08
CA ILE A 42 6.70 -1.78 -0.50
C ILE A 42 7.29 -0.56 0.19
N ASP A 43 6.47 0.44 0.52
CA ASP A 43 6.89 1.60 1.28
C ASP A 43 7.40 1.21 2.67
N ARG A 44 6.76 0.25 3.36
CA ARG A 44 7.28 -0.30 4.62
C ARG A 44 8.65 -0.94 4.47
N VAL A 45 8.84 -1.78 3.46
CA VAL A 45 10.13 -2.43 3.19
C VAL A 45 11.22 -1.40 2.88
N LYS A 46 10.91 -0.39 2.06
CA LYS A 46 11.83 0.72 1.76
C LYS A 46 12.24 1.51 2.99
N ASN A 47 11.33 1.61 3.97
CA ASN A 47 11.59 2.25 5.26
C ASN A 47 12.18 1.29 6.31
N GLY A 48 12.66 0.11 5.92
CA GLY A 48 13.43 -0.80 6.78
C GLY A 48 12.64 -1.92 7.45
N ALA A 49 11.34 -2.08 7.15
CA ALA A 49 10.60 -3.24 7.63
C ALA A 49 11.14 -4.53 7.00
N ASN A 50 11.28 -5.58 7.81
CA ASN A 50 11.62 -6.91 7.30
C ASN A 50 10.47 -7.42 6.41
N PRO A 51 10.69 -7.77 5.12
CA PRO A 51 9.65 -8.33 4.26
C PRO A 51 8.94 -9.55 4.87
N ASP A 52 9.67 -10.40 5.61
CA ASP A 52 9.11 -11.61 6.24
C ASP A 52 8.15 -11.29 7.39
N SER A 53 8.11 -10.03 7.85
CA SER A 53 7.15 -9.54 8.85
C SER A 53 5.84 -9.03 8.26
N ILE A 54 5.68 -9.05 6.93
CA ILE A 54 4.49 -8.56 6.23
C ILE A 54 3.67 -9.73 5.70
N LEU A 55 2.43 -9.87 6.18
CA LEU A 55 1.46 -10.83 5.67
C LEU A 55 0.39 -10.12 4.84
N ILE A 56 0.16 -10.59 3.62
CA ILE A 56 -0.94 -10.15 2.75
C ILE A 56 -1.86 -11.35 2.49
N LEU A 57 -3.15 -11.15 2.72
CA LEU A 57 -4.20 -12.15 2.50
C LEU A 57 -5.16 -11.61 1.43
N ALA A 58 -5.63 -12.49 0.54
CA ALA A 58 -6.50 -12.15 -0.59
C ALA A 58 -7.65 -13.15 -0.74
#